data_AF-A0A550JBI7-F1
#
_entry.id   AF-A0A550JBI7-F1
#
_cell.length_a   1.000
_cell.length_b   1.000
_cell.length_c   1.000
_cell.angle_alpha   90.00
_cell.angle_beta   90.00
_cell.angle_gamma   90.00
#
_symmetry.space_group_name_H-M   'P 1'
#
loop_
_entity.id
_entity.type
_entity.pdbx_description
1 polymer ?
#
loop_
_entity_poly.entity_id
_entity_poly.type
_entity_poly.pdbx_seq_one_letter_code
_entity_poly.pdbx_strand_id
1 'polypeptide(L)'
;MPVPQQFARTNKMGRGPYEKSGLVADTALHPGREHHEHFEVLLPNEEGMTSSKVDLKVELWYLPYGNRDSDPFLWKEYSETVEVKL
;
A
#
# COMPACT_ATOMS: atom_id res chain seq x y z
N MET A 1 -2.36 -6.96 19.83
CA MET A 1 -1.81 -8.23 20.37
C MET A 1 -2.59 -9.38 19.74
N PRO A 2 -2.24 -10.66 19.92
CA PRO A 2 -3.18 -11.74 19.64
C PRO A 2 -4.49 -11.51 20.38
N VAL A 3 -5.61 -12.01 19.87
CA VAL A 3 -6.92 -11.87 20.55
C VAL A 3 -6.79 -12.37 22.00
N PRO A 4 -7.15 -11.58 23.04
CA PRO A 4 -6.95 -11.97 24.43
C PRO A 4 -7.55 -13.34 24.78
N GLN A 5 -8.77 -13.63 24.28
CA GLN A 5 -9.41 -14.93 24.47
C GLN A 5 -8.65 -16.12 23.84
N GLN A 6 -7.76 -15.87 22.88
CA GLN A 6 -7.04 -16.90 22.14
C GLN A 6 -5.62 -17.16 22.67
N PHE A 7 -5.17 -16.50 23.74
CA PHE A 7 -3.87 -16.75 24.40
C PHE A 7 -2.67 -16.90 23.43
N ALA A 8 -2.60 -16.05 22.40
CA ALA A 8 -1.54 -16.13 21.37
C ALA A 8 -1.49 -17.42 20.53
N ARG A 9 -2.56 -18.23 20.52
CA ARG A 9 -2.63 -19.52 19.79
C ARG A 9 -3.24 -19.42 18.38
N THR A 10 -3.11 -18.29 17.69
CA THR A 10 -3.64 -18.10 16.32
C THR A 10 -2.90 -16.97 15.60
N ASN A 11 -2.79 -17.04 14.26
CA ASN A 11 -2.17 -16.00 13.41
C ASN A 11 -3.03 -14.74 13.21
N LYS A 12 -4.22 -14.72 13.82
CA LYS A 12 -5.21 -13.63 13.70
C LYS A 12 -4.96 -12.62 14.82
N MET A 13 -4.57 -11.42 14.42
CA MET A 13 -4.32 -10.33 15.33
C MET A 13 -5.65 -9.73 15.79
N GLY A 14 -5.89 -9.68 17.11
CA GLY A 14 -7.19 -9.25 17.67
C GLY A 14 -7.37 -7.74 17.80
N ARG A 15 -6.32 -6.99 17.49
CA ARG A 15 -6.27 -5.53 17.44
C ARG A 15 -5.43 -5.16 16.24
N GLY A 16 -5.85 -4.14 15.49
CA GLY A 16 -5.14 -3.69 14.30
C GLY A 16 -3.71 -3.26 14.64
N PRO A 17 -2.78 -3.25 13.67
CA PRO A 17 -1.42 -2.76 13.88
C PRO A 17 -1.38 -1.37 14.54
N TYR A 18 -2.33 -0.49 14.19
CA TYR A 18 -2.46 0.88 14.68
C TYR A 18 -2.91 1.01 16.15
N GLU A 19 -3.56 -0.01 16.71
CA GLU A 19 -3.97 -0.01 18.13
C GLU A 19 -2.88 -0.51 19.06
N LYS A 20 -1.72 -0.94 18.52
CA LYS A 20 -0.52 -1.25 19.29
C LYS A 20 0.36 0.00 19.38
N SER A 21 -0.07 0.97 20.18
CA SER A 21 0.76 2.11 20.54
C SER A 21 2.00 1.62 21.32
N GLY A 22 3.18 1.66 20.68
CA GLY A 22 4.46 1.57 21.41
C GLY A 22 5.58 0.74 20.79
N LEU A 23 5.34 -0.04 19.71
CA LEU A 23 6.41 -0.86 19.09
C LEU A 23 6.51 -0.76 17.57
N VAL A 24 5.56 -0.07 16.91
CA VAL A 24 5.56 0.08 15.45
C VAL A 24 5.84 1.56 15.15
N ALA A 25 6.79 1.83 14.26
CA ALA A 25 7.02 3.18 13.75
C ALA A 25 5.69 3.72 13.21
N ASP A 26 5.32 4.93 13.64
CA ASP A 26 4.07 5.53 13.20
C ASP A 26 4.19 5.92 11.73
N THR A 27 3.65 5.07 10.86
CA THR A 27 3.54 5.30 9.41
C THR A 27 2.12 5.71 9.03
N ALA A 28 1.28 6.10 10.01
CA ALA A 28 -0.08 6.51 9.73
C ALA A 28 -0.12 7.91 9.10
N LEU A 29 -1.16 8.15 8.29
CA LEU A 29 -1.45 9.48 7.76
C LEU A 29 -2.07 10.32 8.89
N HIS A 30 -1.26 11.23 9.44
CA HIS A 30 -1.74 12.14 10.49
C HIS A 30 -2.78 13.14 9.96
N PRO A 31 -3.78 13.52 10.78
CA PRO A 31 -4.80 14.47 10.37
C PRO A 31 -4.18 15.83 10.02
N GLY A 32 -4.57 16.37 8.85
CA GLY A 32 -4.11 17.68 8.38
C GLY A 32 -2.67 17.71 7.87
N ARG A 33 -1.99 16.56 7.77
CA ARG A 33 -0.63 16.46 7.22
C ARG A 33 -0.66 15.87 5.81
N GLU A 34 -0.06 16.58 4.87
CA GLU A 34 0.15 16.08 3.51
C GLU A 34 1.38 15.19 3.47
N HIS A 35 1.27 14.05 2.79
CA HIS A 35 2.34 13.09 2.57
C HIS A 35 2.62 12.97 1.07
N HIS A 36 3.89 13.13 0.70
CA HIS A 36 4.37 12.95 -0.66
C HIS A 36 5.29 11.74 -0.70
N GLU A 37 4.96 10.75 -1.52
CA GLU A 37 5.78 9.58 -1.78
C GLU A 37 6.27 9.62 -3.23
N HIS A 38 7.56 9.35 -3.40
CA HIS A 38 8.19 9.30 -4.71
C HIS A 38 8.49 7.84 -5.07
N PHE A 39 8.07 7.43 -6.26
CA PHE A 39 8.29 6.08 -6.79
C PHE A 39 9.04 6.18 -8.11
N GLU A 40 10.15 5.46 -8.21
CA GLU A 40 10.90 5.30 -9.45
C GLU A 40 10.52 3.95 -10.07
N VAL A 41 9.82 3.99 -11.21
CA VAL A 41 9.43 2.77 -11.95
C VAL A 41 10.37 2.63 -13.15
N LEU A 42 11.20 1.58 -13.11
CA LEU A 42 12.08 1.23 -14.23
C LEU A 42 11.23 0.65 -15.37
N LEU A 43 11.24 1.30 -16.52
CA LEU A 43 10.56 0.81 -17.71
C LEU A 43 11.46 -0.18 -18.45
N PRO A 44 10.92 -1.32 -18.93
CA PRO A 44 11.69 -2.25 -19.74
C PRO A 44 12.09 -1.57 -21.05
N ASN A 45 13.39 -1.34 -21.24
CA ASN A 45 13.96 -0.99 -22.52
C ASN A 45 14.24 -2.29 -23.29
N GLU A 46 13.26 -2.75 -24.06
CA GLU A 46 13.56 -3.72 -25.11
C GLU A 46 14.30 -2.99 -26.24
N GLU A 47 15.48 -3.50 -26.60
CA GLU A 47 16.33 -2.93 -27.65
C GLU A 47 15.53 -2.78 -28.96
N GLY A 48 15.13 -1.55 -29.29
CA GLY A 48 14.46 -1.22 -30.55
C GLY A 48 13.14 -0.44 -30.45
N MET A 49 12.62 -0.16 -29.25
CA MET A 49 11.36 0.57 -29.09
C MET A 49 11.59 2.09 -28.97
N THR A 50 11.07 2.86 -29.94
CA THR A 50 11.25 4.33 -30.05
C THR A 50 10.27 5.14 -29.20
N SER A 51 9.24 4.49 -28.67
CA SER A 51 8.24 5.07 -27.78
C SER A 51 7.50 3.96 -27.06
N SER A 52 7.41 4.04 -25.73
CA SER A 52 6.65 3.09 -24.93
C SER A 52 5.45 3.80 -24.30
N LYS A 53 4.23 3.32 -24.63
CA LYS A 53 3.01 3.69 -23.90
C LYS A 53 2.94 2.84 -22.64
N VAL A 54 2.86 3.48 -21.48
CA VAL A 54 2.81 2.80 -20.20
C VAL A 54 1.55 3.24 -19.47
N ASP A 55 0.72 2.28 -19.09
CA ASP A 55 -0.43 2.50 -18.24
C ASP A 55 0.00 2.39 -16.78
N LEU A 56 0.11 3.54 -16.10
CA LEU A 56 0.39 3.61 -14.67
C LEU A 56 -0.93 3.55 -13.91
N LYS A 57 -1.01 2.60 -12.97
CA LYS A 57 -2.15 2.46 -12.07
C LYS A 57 -1.67 2.43 -10.63
N VAL A 58 -2.07 3.44 -9.85
CA VAL A 58 -1.73 3.61 -8.44
C VAL A 58 -3.00 3.39 -7.61
N GLU A 59 -2.97 2.43 -6.69
CA GLU A 59 -4.09 2.08 -5.83
C GLU A 59 -3.72 2.27 -4.35
N LEU A 60 -4.54 3.03 -3.62
CA LEU A 60 -4.42 3.20 -2.18
C LEU A 60 -5.39 2.27 -1.46
N TRP A 61 -4.85 1.33 -0.68
CA TRP A 61 -5.63 0.33 0.05
C TRP A 61 -5.62 0.57 1.55
N TYR A 62 -6.78 0.42 2.18
CA TYR A 62 -6.92 0.27 3.62
C TYR A 62 -7.01 -1.21 3.98
N LEU A 63 -6.05 -1.68 4.76
CA LEU A 63 -5.94 -3.08 5.21
C LEU A 63 -6.05 -3.14 6.74
N PRO A 64 -7.21 -3.48 7.31
CA PRO A 64 -7.42 -3.46 8.77
C PRO A 64 -6.47 -4.40 9.54
N TYR A 65 -6.14 -5.53 8.93
CA TYR A 65 -5.28 -6.57 9.51
C TYR A 65 -3.96 -6.75 8.77
N GLY A 66 -3.63 -5.84 7.84
CA GLY A 66 -2.40 -5.90 7.04
C GLY A 66 -2.36 -7.01 5.98
N ASN A 67 -3.48 -7.69 5.71
CA ASN A 67 -3.61 -8.69 4.65
C ASN A 67 -4.82 -8.39 3.76
N ARG A 68 -4.77 -8.87 2.51
CA ARG A 68 -5.87 -8.72 1.54
C ARG A 68 -7.01 -9.71 1.75
N ASP A 69 -6.83 -10.71 2.61
CA ASP A 69 -7.84 -11.75 2.87
C ASP A 69 -8.87 -11.33 3.94
N SER A 70 -8.61 -10.24 4.67
CA SER A 70 -9.43 -9.81 5.82
C SER A 70 -10.13 -8.49 5.53
N ASP A 71 -10.98 -8.48 4.51
CA ASP A 71 -11.85 -7.36 4.13
C ASP A 71 -11.08 -6.08 3.75
N PRO A 72 -10.33 -6.11 2.62
CA PRO A 72 -9.57 -4.97 2.14
C PRO A 72 -10.51 -3.91 1.54
N PHE A 73 -10.22 -2.63 1.78
CA PHE A 73 -11.00 -1.52 1.23
C PHE A 73 -10.14 -0.64 0.33
N LEU A 74 -10.54 -0.46 -0.93
CA LEU A 74 -9.88 0.43 -1.87
C LEU A 74 -10.33 1.86 -1.59
N TRP A 75 -9.40 2.74 -1.20
CA TRP A 75 -9.69 4.14 -0.92
C TRP A 75 -9.68 5.03 -2.15
N LYS A 76 -8.62 4.90 -2.96
CA LYS A 76 -8.45 5.71 -4.17
C LYS A 76 -7.73 4.89 -5.22
N GLU A 77 -8.13 5.12 -6.46
CA GLU A 77 -7.48 4.60 -7.64
C GLU A 77 -7.15 5.78 -8.55
N TYR A 78 -5.92 5.80 -9.06
CA TYR A 78 -5.45 6.76 -10.03
C TYR A 78 -4.84 6.01 -11.21
N SER A 79 -5.34 6.27 -12.41
CA SER A 79 -4.82 5.71 -13.64
C SER A 79 -4.37 6.83 -14.57
N GLU A 80 -3.18 6.68 -15.12
CA GLU A 80 -2.61 7.61 -16.09
C GLU A 80 -1.84 6.84 -17.16
N THR A 81 -2.18 7.09 -18.42
CA THR A 81 -1.42 6.56 -19.56
C THR A 81 -0.34 7.57 -19.90
N VAL A 82 0.92 7.22 -19.66
CA VAL A 82 2.07 8.08 -19.94
C VAL A 82 2.77 7.59 -21.20
N GLU A 83 2.96 8.50 -22.16
CA GLU A 83 3.80 8.29 -23.33
C GLU A 83 5.24 8.71 -23.02
N VAL A 84 6.14 7.73 -22.86
CA VAL A 84 7.56 8.01 -22.67
C VAL A 84 8.27 7.92 -24.01
N LYS A 85 8.83 9.06 -24.45
CA LYS A 85 9.78 9.12 -25.57
C LYS A 85 11.15 8.77 -25.01
N LEU A 86 11.70 7.65 -25.49
CA LEU A 86 13.03 7.15 -25.14
C LEU A 86 14.12 7.85 -25.95
#